data_AF-A0A7W9Z3M3-F1
#
_entry.id   AF-A0A7W9Z3M3-F1
#
_cell.length_a   1.000
_cell.length_b   1.000
_cell.length_c   1.000
_cell.angle_alpha   90.00
_cell.angle_beta   90.00
_cell.angle_gamma   90.00
#
_symmetry.space_group_name_H-M   'P 1'
#
loop_
_entity.id
_entity.type
_entity.pdbx_description
1 polymer ?
#
loop_
_entity_poly.entity_id
_entity_poly.type
_entity_poly.pdbx_seq_one_letter_code
_entity_poly.pdbx_strand_id
1 'polypeptide(L)'
;MAVQDTPGAKRLARSQAWMNAYAYWYPQRMPATYGAVETRELDGKRFNVIKAIPEGGEPVTLWFSMDTGLLARFAQPDGDGGVQTTALDDYRKIDGVLLPFHFVNDDTDAAGRTDPRNHQDIRVNRANLNAAVSDSDFAVPAMVATAHINDASGTTRVPFDLANNHIYIDGSVNGKPVRLMFDTGAGNLLTPAAAKRLGLTSEGKLASGGVGEQLNNRGFARAKEVRVGAATLADPVFAVTNLGDLPKVEGVPLDGLVGYEMFRRFGVTIDYAKKQITFSEPKKFTPPPGAAALTFDLDGHYAVISGTLDGVPVRVIVDTGSRGSLVMTAAFVHAHDLITKYGASPEAVTGWGVNGGSRGRPARFGTLRLGDFDIDGVAGDLFVGDKGGLANPDWSGDLGGGVLHRFTVAFDYANKKIYLAPNVDIDKPYAFDRSGLWLLVDGDSLKVVDVAKDSAAEQAGMHIADRISSIDGVAIATKSLSDWRQQLRELPVDTRLTIRFQRDGKISDATLTLADRMPAAAKHITGKSSADGKL
;
A
#
# COMPACT_ATOMS: atom_id res chain seq x y z
N MET A 1 -1.85 6.31 17.34
CA MET A 1 -0.80 5.29 17.09
C MET A 1 -1.47 3.94 16.89
N ALA A 2 -1.03 3.19 15.88
CA ALA A 2 -1.37 1.78 15.69
C ALA A 2 -0.41 0.91 16.51
N VAL A 3 -0.84 -0.28 16.94
CA VAL A 3 0.11 -1.31 17.39
C VAL A 3 0.57 -2.02 16.13
N GLN A 4 1.86 -1.92 15.79
CA GLN A 4 2.46 -2.72 14.72
C GLN A 4 2.78 -4.10 15.29
N ASP A 5 2.15 -5.15 14.77
CA ASP A 5 2.31 -6.50 15.33
C ASP A 5 2.61 -7.58 14.29
N THR A 6 2.98 -7.16 13.08
CA THR A 6 3.59 -8.05 12.10
C THR A 6 4.89 -8.67 12.64
N PRO A 7 5.28 -9.87 12.15
CA PRO A 7 6.58 -10.45 12.47
C PRO A 7 7.74 -9.48 12.18
N GLY A 8 7.71 -8.75 11.07
CA GLY A 8 8.72 -7.74 10.71
C GLY A 8 8.84 -6.63 11.76
N ALA A 9 7.71 -5.98 12.09
CA ALA A 9 7.67 -4.95 13.13
C ALA A 9 8.19 -5.45 14.49
N LYS A 10 7.89 -6.71 14.86
CA LYS A 10 8.40 -7.34 16.08
C LYS A 10 9.92 -7.54 16.05
N ARG A 11 10.50 -7.92 14.90
CA ARG A 11 11.96 -8.05 14.74
C ARG A 11 12.64 -6.70 14.84
N LEU A 12 12.11 -5.66 14.18
CA LEU A 12 12.60 -4.28 14.30
C LEU A 12 12.55 -3.77 15.74
N ALA A 13 11.42 -3.96 16.43
CA ALA A 13 11.26 -3.55 17.81
C ALA A 13 12.25 -4.26 18.76
N ARG A 14 12.57 -5.53 18.52
CA ARG A 14 13.58 -6.28 19.29
C ARG A 14 14.98 -5.71 19.08
N SER A 15 15.36 -5.39 17.85
CA SER A 15 16.65 -4.74 17.58
C SER A 15 16.74 -3.35 18.19
N GLN A 16 15.67 -2.56 18.11
CA GLN A 16 15.63 -1.25 18.75
C GLN A 16 15.71 -1.35 20.28
N ALA A 17 15.01 -2.31 20.90
CA ALA A 17 15.10 -2.56 22.33
C ALA A 17 16.53 -2.97 22.74
N TRP A 18 17.20 -3.80 21.94
CA TRP A 18 18.60 -4.18 22.15
C TRP A 18 19.54 -2.96 22.08
N MET A 19 19.34 -2.06 21.12
CA MET A 19 20.07 -0.79 21.01
C MET A 19 19.81 0.13 22.21
N ASN A 20 18.54 0.31 22.60
CA ASN A 20 18.14 1.17 23.72
C ASN A 20 18.64 0.63 25.07
N ALA A 21 18.78 -0.70 25.20
CA ALA A 21 19.37 -1.33 26.36
C ALA A 21 20.90 -1.23 26.40
N TYR A 22 21.55 -0.66 25.38
CA TYR A 22 23.01 -0.64 25.23
C TYR A 22 23.61 -2.05 25.29
N ALA A 23 22.87 -3.05 24.82
CA ALA A 23 23.25 -4.45 24.99
C ALA A 23 24.52 -4.84 24.21
N TYR A 24 24.95 -4.02 23.25
CA TYR A 24 26.27 -4.12 22.63
C TYR A 24 27.44 -3.88 23.60
N TRP A 25 27.25 -3.11 24.68
CA TRP A 25 28.21 -2.98 25.78
C TRP A 25 27.89 -3.88 26.97
N TYR A 26 26.60 -4.18 27.17
CA TYR A 26 26.10 -4.96 28.29
C TYR A 26 25.36 -6.22 27.79
N PRO A 27 26.09 -7.20 27.23
CA PRO A 27 25.49 -8.35 26.52
C PRO A 27 24.61 -9.23 27.41
N GLN A 28 24.78 -9.16 28.73
CA GLN A 28 23.92 -9.84 29.70
C GLN A 28 22.48 -9.28 29.74
N ARG A 29 22.23 -8.06 29.23
CA ARG A 29 20.89 -7.47 29.20
C ARG A 29 20.02 -8.12 28.12
N MET A 30 20.58 -8.28 26.93
CA MET A 30 19.90 -8.89 25.78
C MET A 30 20.93 -9.57 24.87
N PRO A 31 20.79 -10.86 24.56
CA PRO A 31 21.77 -11.60 23.76
C PRO A 31 21.73 -11.21 22.28
N ALA A 32 22.88 -11.36 21.61
CA ALA A 32 23.05 -11.21 20.17
C ALA A 32 24.18 -12.13 19.67
N THR A 33 24.13 -12.49 18.39
CA THR A 33 25.27 -13.11 17.69
C THR A 33 26.08 -12.04 16.98
N TYR A 34 27.41 -12.17 16.98
CA TYR A 34 28.32 -11.18 16.40
C TYR A 34 29.12 -11.77 15.24
N GLY A 35 29.25 -11.00 14.16
CA GLY A 35 30.15 -11.29 13.04
C GLY A 35 31.60 -10.95 13.35
N ALA A 36 32.47 -11.16 12.36
CA ALA A 36 33.87 -10.74 12.44
C ALA A 36 34.00 -9.21 12.55
N VAL A 37 35.05 -8.77 13.23
CA VAL A 37 35.41 -7.35 13.29
C VAL A 37 36.12 -6.95 12.00
N GLU A 38 35.66 -5.89 11.36
CA GLU A 38 36.29 -5.30 10.18
C GLU A 38 36.82 -3.90 10.52
N THR A 39 37.99 -3.54 9.98
CA THR A 39 38.46 -2.14 10.01
C THR A 39 37.96 -1.41 8.78
N ARG A 40 37.26 -0.30 8.97
CA ARG A 40 36.79 0.57 7.88
C ARG A 40 37.19 2.02 8.13
N GLU A 41 37.39 2.78 7.06
CA GLU A 41 37.63 4.21 7.10
C GLU A 41 36.44 4.97 6.52
N LEU A 42 36.03 6.04 7.19
CA LEU A 42 34.98 6.95 6.74
C LEU A 42 35.35 8.38 7.15
N ASP A 43 35.32 9.31 6.21
CA ASP A 43 35.66 10.73 6.41
C ASP A 43 37.00 10.95 7.12
N GLY A 44 38.01 10.14 6.77
CA GLY A 44 39.36 10.19 7.36
C GLY A 44 39.46 9.66 8.79
N LYS A 45 38.39 9.04 9.33
CA LYS A 45 38.37 8.39 10.65
C LYS A 45 38.30 6.88 10.50
N ARG A 46 38.95 6.14 11.41
CA ARG A 46 38.97 4.67 11.41
C ARG A 46 38.00 4.11 12.44
N PHE A 47 37.32 3.03 12.05
CA PHE A 47 36.30 2.36 12.85
C PHE A 47 36.54 0.85 12.91
N ASN A 48 36.25 0.27 14.08
CA ASN A 48 35.97 -1.16 14.21
C ASN A 48 34.48 -1.38 13.92
N VAL A 49 34.18 -2.11 12.86
CA VAL A 49 32.82 -2.37 12.38
C VAL A 49 32.44 -3.81 12.67
N ILE A 50 31.28 -4.00 13.30
CA ILE A 50 30.78 -5.31 13.71
C ILE A 50 29.31 -5.40 13.32
N LYS A 51 28.94 -6.51 12.67
CA LYS A 51 27.53 -6.88 12.47
C LYS A 51 27.05 -7.66 13.69
N ALA A 52 26.02 -7.17 14.37
CA ALA A 52 25.33 -7.86 15.46
C ALA A 52 23.93 -8.28 14.99
N ILE A 53 23.46 -9.43 15.44
CA ILE A 53 22.09 -9.90 15.22
C ILE A 53 21.48 -10.17 16.59
N PRO A 54 20.68 -9.22 17.12
CA PRO A 54 19.93 -9.41 18.36
C PRO A 54 19.03 -10.65 18.28
N GLU A 55 18.83 -11.34 19.40
CA GLU A 55 17.99 -12.54 19.42
C GLU A 55 16.56 -12.23 18.96
N GLY A 56 16.14 -12.87 17.85
CA GLY A 56 14.84 -12.65 17.22
C GLY A 56 14.66 -11.25 16.61
N GLY A 57 15.75 -10.48 16.44
CA GLY A 57 15.74 -9.15 15.84
C GLY A 57 16.33 -9.13 14.42
N GLU A 58 16.31 -7.93 13.82
CA GLU A 58 17.00 -7.61 12.58
C GLU A 58 18.50 -7.33 12.79
N PRO A 59 19.37 -7.61 11.80
CA PRO A 59 20.79 -7.29 11.90
C PRO A 59 21.07 -5.79 12.04
N VAL A 60 22.01 -5.44 12.92
CA VAL A 60 22.51 -4.08 13.15
C VAL A 60 24.01 -4.03 12.84
N THR A 61 24.44 -3.04 12.07
CA THR A 61 25.86 -2.79 11.82
C THR A 61 26.34 -1.68 12.75
N LEU A 62 27.29 -1.97 13.63
CA LEU A 62 27.85 -1.06 14.62
C LEU A 62 29.23 -0.57 14.20
N TRP A 63 29.49 0.72 14.34
CA TRP A 63 30.78 1.37 14.01
C TRP A 63 31.35 2.03 15.26
N PHE A 64 32.38 1.42 15.84
CA PHE A 64 33.08 1.95 17.00
C PHE A 64 34.30 2.75 16.56
N SER A 65 34.41 4.00 17.00
CA SER A 65 35.58 4.84 16.75
C SER A 65 36.83 4.18 17.35
N MET A 66 37.90 4.05 16.56
CA MET A 66 39.17 3.51 17.07
C MET A 66 39.88 4.49 18.02
N ASP A 67 39.57 5.78 17.96
CA ASP A 67 40.22 6.81 18.78
C ASP A 67 39.60 6.88 20.19
N THR A 68 38.28 6.70 20.29
CA THR A 68 37.54 6.85 21.55
C THR A 68 37.00 5.54 22.09
N GLY A 69 36.92 4.49 21.27
CA GLY A 69 36.25 3.23 21.58
C GLY A 69 34.72 3.33 21.62
N LEU A 70 34.13 4.51 21.40
CA LEU A 70 32.69 4.74 21.49
C LEU A 70 31.98 4.38 20.20
N LEU A 71 30.71 3.98 20.31
CA LEU A 71 29.84 3.78 19.14
C LEU A 71 29.63 5.14 18.46
N ALA A 72 30.15 5.33 17.26
CA ALA A 72 30.01 6.59 16.53
C ALA A 72 28.88 6.55 15.50
N ARG A 73 28.51 5.35 15.05
CA ARG A 73 27.49 5.14 14.04
C ARG A 73 26.89 3.73 14.15
N PHE A 74 25.61 3.59 13.84
CA PHE A 74 25.02 2.30 13.51
C PHE A 74 24.09 2.40 12.30
N ALA A 75 23.81 1.25 11.68
CA ALA A 75 22.86 1.13 10.60
C ALA A 75 21.98 -0.12 10.79
N GLN A 76 20.68 0.01 10.56
CA GLN A 76 19.69 -1.05 10.70
C GLN A 76 18.59 -0.92 9.63
N PRO A 77 17.91 -2.02 9.26
CA PRO A 77 16.74 -1.95 8.38
C PRO A 77 15.67 -1.00 8.93
N ASP A 78 15.00 -0.25 8.06
CA ASP A 78 13.92 0.67 8.44
C ASP A 78 12.52 0.02 8.44
N GLY A 79 12.40 -1.18 7.88
CA GLY A 79 11.14 -1.92 7.74
C GLY A 79 10.42 -1.74 6.40
N ASP A 80 10.87 -0.80 5.57
CA ASP A 80 10.30 -0.51 4.25
C ASP A 80 11.25 -0.92 3.10
N GLY A 81 12.21 -1.79 3.42
CA GLY A 81 13.25 -2.26 2.49
C GLY A 81 14.47 -1.34 2.42
N GLY A 82 14.47 -0.23 3.15
CA GLY A 82 15.60 0.68 3.29
C GLY A 82 16.46 0.41 4.53
N VAL A 83 17.38 1.33 4.78
CA VAL A 83 18.31 1.32 5.90
C VAL A 83 18.31 2.69 6.55
N GLN A 84 18.05 2.72 7.85
CA GLN A 84 18.30 3.88 8.68
C GLN A 84 19.74 3.84 9.18
N THR A 85 20.48 4.93 8.93
CA THR A 85 21.78 5.18 9.55
C THR A 85 21.61 6.21 10.67
N THR A 86 22.19 5.93 11.82
CA THR A 86 22.28 6.90 12.93
C THR A 86 23.74 7.13 13.28
N ALA A 87 24.20 8.39 13.21
CA ALA A 87 25.46 8.84 13.78
C ALA A 87 25.23 9.39 15.19
N LEU A 88 26.19 9.18 16.10
CA LEU A 88 26.11 9.59 17.50
C LEU A 88 27.37 10.33 17.93
N ASP A 89 27.18 11.44 18.62
CA ASP A 89 28.26 12.19 19.27
C ASP A 89 27.78 12.90 20.54
N ASP A 90 28.57 13.86 21.03
CA ASP A 90 28.33 14.59 22.29
C ASP A 90 28.10 13.63 23.46
N TYR A 91 29.04 12.72 23.66
CA TYR A 91 28.97 11.76 24.75
C TYR A 91 29.18 12.44 26.11
N ARG A 92 28.19 12.36 26.98
CA ARG A 92 28.20 12.97 28.32
C ARG A 92 28.02 11.92 29.39
N LYS A 93 28.68 12.13 30.53
CA LYS A 93 28.55 11.24 31.69
C LYS A 93 27.34 11.64 32.52
N ILE A 94 26.37 10.75 32.64
CA ILE A 94 25.15 10.92 33.44
C ILE A 94 25.09 9.76 34.44
N ASP A 95 25.07 10.08 35.74
CA ASP A 95 25.05 9.11 36.84
C ASP A 95 26.01 7.91 36.67
N GLY A 96 27.22 8.19 36.16
CA GLY A 96 28.26 7.19 35.96
C GLY A 96 28.29 6.52 34.58
N VAL A 97 27.26 6.68 33.75
CA VAL A 97 27.15 6.08 32.41
C VAL A 97 27.44 7.14 31.33
N LEU A 98 28.20 6.77 30.31
CA LEU A 98 28.47 7.65 29.18
C LEU A 98 27.38 7.46 28.11
N LEU A 99 26.64 8.52 27.79
CA LEU A 99 25.50 8.50 26.89
C LEU A 99 25.66 9.54 25.77
N PRO A 100 25.25 9.24 24.53
CA PRO A 100 25.23 10.23 23.45
C PRO A 100 24.10 11.25 23.68
N PHE A 101 24.39 12.54 23.46
CA PHE A 101 23.41 13.63 23.56
C PHE A 101 23.05 14.25 22.21
N HIS A 102 23.67 13.79 21.13
CA HIS A 102 23.37 14.21 19.78
C HIS A 102 23.33 13.02 18.84
N PHE A 103 22.29 12.98 18.00
CA PHE A 103 22.03 11.93 17.03
C PHE A 103 21.71 12.58 15.70
N VAL A 104 22.25 12.01 14.63
CA VAL A 104 21.91 12.38 13.26
C VAL A 104 21.38 11.13 12.56
N ASN A 105 20.13 11.17 12.11
CA ASN A 105 19.52 10.06 11.38
C ASN A 105 19.36 10.42 9.90
N ASP A 106 19.74 9.47 9.06
CA ASP A 106 19.55 9.51 7.61
C ASP A 106 18.97 8.18 7.14
N ASP A 107 17.86 8.25 6.41
CA ASP A 107 17.23 7.07 5.81
C ASP A 107 17.69 6.91 4.36
N THR A 108 17.97 5.66 3.98
CA THR A 108 18.40 5.29 2.65
C THR A 108 17.45 4.25 2.08
N ASP A 109 16.94 4.44 0.88
CA ASP A 109 16.03 3.46 0.27
C ASP A 109 16.74 2.16 -0.13
N ALA A 110 15.97 1.17 -0.60
CA ALA A 110 16.48 -0.13 -1.04
C ALA A 110 17.56 -0.05 -2.14
N ALA A 111 17.65 1.07 -2.86
CA ALA A 111 18.64 1.30 -3.92
C ALA A 111 19.85 2.13 -3.44
N GLY A 112 19.96 2.44 -2.14
CA GLY A 112 21.10 3.16 -1.59
C GLY A 112 21.01 4.69 -1.71
N ARG A 113 19.82 5.27 -1.95
CA ARG A 113 19.64 6.72 -2.10
C ARG A 113 19.10 7.38 -0.84
N THR A 114 19.58 8.57 -0.51
CA THR A 114 19.15 9.39 0.64
C THR A 114 18.32 10.60 0.17
N ASP A 115 17.27 10.95 0.91
CA ASP A 115 16.51 12.20 0.72
C ASP A 115 16.82 13.18 1.86
N PRO A 116 17.39 14.38 1.57
CA PRO A 116 17.75 15.34 2.62
C PRO A 116 16.55 15.86 3.41
N ARG A 117 15.32 15.70 2.93
CA ARG A 117 14.10 16.06 3.69
C ARG A 117 13.80 15.11 4.84
N ASN A 118 14.39 13.90 4.82
CA ASN A 118 14.25 12.90 5.88
C ASN A 118 15.38 12.99 6.91
N HIS A 119 16.35 13.89 6.72
CA HIS A 119 17.42 14.12 7.68
C HIS A 119 16.88 14.59 9.03
N GLN A 120 17.30 13.94 10.11
CA GLN A 120 16.91 14.32 11.48
C GLN A 120 18.14 14.63 12.31
N ASP A 121 18.19 15.85 12.86
CA ASP A 121 19.15 16.27 13.90
C ASP A 121 18.41 16.28 15.24
N ILE A 122 18.83 15.40 16.14
CA ILE A 122 18.19 15.19 17.45
C ILE A 122 19.21 15.53 18.54
N ARG A 123 18.86 16.51 19.38
CA ARG A 123 19.62 16.85 20.60
C ARG A 123 18.84 16.50 21.85
N VAL A 124 19.47 15.73 22.72
CA VAL A 124 18.92 15.37 24.03
C VAL A 124 19.27 16.48 25.03
N ASN A 125 18.26 17.08 25.65
CA ASN A 125 18.47 18.14 26.64
C ASN A 125 18.76 17.58 28.04
N ARG A 126 18.22 16.40 28.36
CA ARG A 126 18.34 15.74 29.67
C ARG A 126 18.15 14.24 29.52
N ALA A 127 18.92 13.47 30.28
CA ALA A 127 18.71 12.05 30.48
C ALA A 127 18.60 11.76 31.98
N ASN A 128 17.62 10.93 32.37
CA ASN A 128 17.47 10.42 33.73
C ASN A 128 17.63 8.90 33.69
N LEU A 129 18.54 8.36 34.50
CA LEU A 129 18.78 6.92 34.55
C LEU A 129 17.95 6.27 35.66
N ASN A 130 17.57 5.01 35.45
CA ASN A 130 16.81 4.20 36.40
C ASN A 130 15.51 4.88 36.90
N ALA A 131 14.90 5.72 36.05
CA ALA A 131 13.58 6.27 36.33
C ALA A 131 12.59 5.11 36.53
N ALA A 132 11.81 5.16 37.59
CA ALA A 132 10.75 4.18 37.80
C ALA A 132 9.75 4.27 36.65
N VAL A 133 9.55 3.16 35.96
CA VAL A 133 8.51 2.97 34.95
C VAL A 133 7.61 1.82 35.38
N SER A 134 6.37 1.87 34.94
CA SER A 134 5.33 0.89 35.20
C SER A 134 4.83 0.31 33.88
N ASP A 135 4.24 -0.89 33.91
CA ASP A 135 3.61 -1.47 32.73
C ASP A 135 2.52 -0.55 32.14
N SER A 136 1.86 0.25 32.97
CA SER A 136 0.88 1.24 32.53
C SER A 136 1.47 2.37 31.69
N ASP A 137 2.76 2.69 31.82
CA ASP A 137 3.42 3.71 30.98
C ASP A 137 3.57 3.24 29.53
N PHE A 138 3.52 1.93 29.31
CA PHE A 138 3.61 1.28 28.00
C PHE A 138 2.27 0.71 27.53
N ALA A 139 1.21 0.85 28.32
CA ALA A 139 -0.13 0.42 27.94
C ALA A 139 -0.62 1.24 26.75
N VAL A 140 -1.35 0.58 25.83
CA VAL A 140 -1.96 1.26 24.69
C VAL A 140 -2.89 2.37 25.22
N PRO A 141 -2.68 3.65 24.85
CA PRO A 141 -3.54 4.72 25.32
C PRO A 141 -4.99 4.47 24.95
N ALA A 142 -5.91 4.70 25.89
CA ALA A 142 -7.33 4.63 25.61
C ALA A 142 -7.69 5.56 24.45
N MET A 143 -8.41 5.05 23.44
CA MET A 143 -8.85 5.91 22.35
C MET A 143 -9.85 6.93 22.87
N VAL A 144 -9.53 8.22 22.71
CA VAL A 144 -10.51 9.29 22.88
C VAL A 144 -11.64 9.06 21.88
N ALA A 145 -12.88 9.19 22.35
CA ALA A 145 -14.09 9.06 21.53
C ALA A 145 -14.26 10.27 20.61
N THR A 146 -13.37 10.40 19.61
CA THR A 146 -13.44 11.43 18.58
C THR A 146 -14.31 10.99 17.39
N ALA A 147 -14.92 9.81 17.45
CA ALA A 147 -15.72 9.26 16.36
C ALA A 147 -17.10 8.87 16.88
N HIS A 148 -18.15 9.24 16.15
CA HIS A 148 -19.54 8.96 16.49
C HIS A 148 -20.41 8.86 15.23
N ILE A 149 -21.58 8.24 15.35
CA ILE A 149 -22.60 8.24 14.30
C ILE A 149 -23.77 9.11 14.78
N ASN A 150 -24.08 10.15 14.00
CA ASN A 150 -25.19 11.07 14.24
C ASN A 150 -26.53 10.46 13.80
N ASP A 151 -26.84 9.26 14.30
CA ASP A 151 -28.07 8.50 14.08
C ASP A 151 -28.33 7.61 15.30
N ALA A 152 -29.56 7.59 15.81
CA ALA A 152 -29.91 6.85 17.03
C ALA A 152 -29.74 5.33 16.90
N SER A 153 -29.71 4.78 15.68
CA SER A 153 -29.41 3.37 15.44
C SER A 153 -27.94 3.02 15.71
N GLY A 154 -27.06 4.02 15.77
CA GLY A 154 -25.60 3.81 15.80
C GLY A 154 -25.07 3.25 14.48
N THR A 155 -25.80 3.40 13.38
CA THR A 155 -25.41 2.95 12.04
C THR A 155 -25.76 3.99 10.98
N THR A 156 -25.04 4.00 9.86
CA THR A 156 -25.38 4.83 8.70
C THR A 156 -24.98 4.14 7.41
N ARG A 157 -25.78 4.32 6.36
CA ARG A 157 -25.57 3.74 5.03
C ARG A 157 -25.25 4.85 4.04
N VAL A 158 -24.22 4.62 3.22
CA VAL A 158 -23.69 5.61 2.29
C VAL A 158 -23.53 4.94 0.93
N PRO A 159 -24.21 5.43 -0.12
CA PRO A 159 -23.97 4.94 -1.48
C PRO A 159 -22.56 5.33 -1.94
N PHE A 160 -21.99 4.56 -2.86
CA PHE A 160 -20.72 4.89 -3.46
C PHE A 160 -20.71 4.65 -4.96
N ASP A 161 -19.81 5.33 -5.66
CA ASP A 161 -19.53 5.06 -7.06
C ASP A 161 -18.29 4.17 -7.17
N LEU A 162 -18.41 3.09 -7.94
CA LEU A 162 -17.30 2.18 -8.25
C LEU A 162 -16.74 2.54 -9.62
N ALA A 163 -15.49 2.97 -9.68
CA ALA A 163 -14.79 3.25 -10.94
C ALA A 163 -13.35 2.74 -10.86
N ASN A 164 -12.89 2.04 -11.90
CA ASN A 164 -11.59 1.35 -11.90
C ASN A 164 -11.35 0.51 -10.62
N ASN A 165 -12.36 -0.20 -10.11
CA ASN A 165 -12.32 -0.94 -8.85
C ASN A 165 -12.10 -0.11 -7.57
N HIS A 166 -11.92 1.21 -7.65
CA HIS A 166 -11.87 2.10 -6.51
C HIS A 166 -13.25 2.56 -6.08
N ILE A 167 -13.39 2.80 -4.78
CA ILE A 167 -14.62 3.29 -4.16
C ILE A 167 -14.52 4.81 -3.98
N TYR A 168 -15.48 5.53 -4.57
CA TYR A 168 -15.61 6.97 -4.41
C TYR A 168 -16.88 7.32 -3.65
N ILE A 169 -16.73 8.17 -2.63
CA ILE A 169 -17.80 8.60 -1.74
C ILE A 169 -17.85 10.12 -1.61
N ASP A 170 -19.07 10.63 -1.44
CA ASP A 170 -19.29 12.02 -1.06
C ASP A 170 -19.27 12.15 0.46
N GLY A 171 -18.65 13.22 0.94
CA GLY A 171 -18.58 13.55 2.35
C GLY A 171 -18.47 15.05 2.57
N SER A 172 -18.13 15.43 3.80
CA SER A 172 -17.80 16.81 4.12
C SER A 172 -16.60 16.91 5.06
N VAL A 173 -15.84 18.00 4.91
CA VAL A 173 -14.80 18.41 5.86
C VAL A 173 -15.17 19.80 6.36
N ASN A 174 -15.33 19.96 7.68
CA ASN A 174 -15.86 21.18 8.30
C ASN A 174 -17.15 21.69 7.64
N GLY A 175 -18.08 20.79 7.34
CA GLY A 175 -19.37 21.11 6.68
C GLY A 175 -19.29 21.43 5.18
N LYS A 176 -18.10 21.50 4.57
CA LYS A 176 -17.94 21.76 3.13
C LYS A 176 -17.85 20.43 2.34
N PRO A 177 -18.52 20.31 1.18
CA PRO A 177 -18.55 19.06 0.43
C PRO A 177 -17.17 18.69 -0.14
N VAL A 178 -16.88 17.40 -0.11
CA VAL A 178 -15.68 16.78 -0.68
C VAL A 178 -16.02 15.47 -1.36
N ARG A 179 -15.26 15.13 -2.40
CA ARG A 179 -15.27 13.82 -3.06
C ARG A 179 -14.01 13.05 -2.67
N LEU A 180 -14.17 11.89 -2.04
CA LEU A 180 -13.07 11.15 -1.45
C LEU A 180 -12.99 9.72 -1.98
N MET A 181 -11.79 9.20 -2.12
CA MET A 181 -11.56 7.77 -2.31
C MET A 181 -11.54 7.09 -0.94
N PHE A 182 -12.22 5.94 -0.84
CA PHE A 182 -12.28 5.15 0.39
C PHE A 182 -11.25 4.02 0.37
N ASP A 183 -10.18 4.20 1.14
CA ASP A 183 -8.91 3.50 0.93
C ASP A 183 -8.38 2.91 2.26
N THR A 184 -8.41 1.58 2.42
CA THR A 184 -7.80 0.90 3.58
C THR A 184 -6.28 0.95 3.60
N GLY A 185 -5.64 1.13 2.43
CA GLY A 185 -4.20 1.26 2.24
C GLY A 185 -3.66 2.68 2.46
N ALA A 186 -4.49 3.64 2.87
CA ALA A 186 -4.08 5.01 3.17
C ALA A 186 -4.64 5.55 4.50
N GLY A 187 -3.95 6.57 5.02
CA GLY A 187 -4.51 7.48 6.01
C GLY A 187 -5.25 8.64 5.36
N ASN A 188 -5.88 9.49 6.17
CA ASN A 188 -6.56 10.70 5.72
C ASN A 188 -5.63 11.64 4.93
N LEU A 189 -6.03 11.97 3.70
CA LEU A 189 -5.25 12.81 2.78
C LEU A 189 -6.14 13.84 2.08
N LEU A 190 -5.64 15.04 1.85
CA LEU A 190 -6.24 16.05 0.97
C LEU A 190 -5.25 16.54 -0.09
N THR A 191 -5.77 16.89 -1.26
CA THR A 191 -4.99 17.66 -2.24
C THR A 191 -4.75 19.09 -1.72
N PRO A 192 -3.68 19.78 -2.16
CA PRO A 192 -3.46 21.18 -1.80
C PRO A 192 -4.63 22.09 -2.21
N ALA A 193 -5.25 21.80 -3.36
CA ALA A 193 -6.42 22.54 -3.85
C ALA A 193 -7.63 22.35 -2.92
N ALA A 194 -7.91 21.11 -2.49
CA ALA A 194 -8.97 20.82 -1.53
C ALA A 194 -8.69 21.48 -0.18
N ALA A 195 -7.49 21.33 0.39
CA ALA A 195 -7.11 21.95 1.66
C ALA A 195 -7.31 23.48 1.63
N LYS A 196 -6.87 24.15 0.55
CA LYS A 196 -7.08 25.58 0.34
C LYS A 196 -8.57 25.95 0.25
N ARG A 197 -9.37 25.22 -0.54
CA ARG A 197 -10.82 25.43 -0.67
C ARG A 197 -11.55 25.25 0.66
N LEU A 198 -11.10 24.29 1.46
CA LEU A 198 -11.63 24.01 2.79
C LEU A 198 -11.22 25.06 3.82
N GLY A 199 -10.19 25.86 3.54
CA GLY A 199 -9.66 26.88 4.46
C GLY A 199 -8.76 26.29 5.53
N LEU A 200 -8.10 25.18 5.22
CA LEU A 200 -7.16 24.51 6.12
C LEU A 200 -5.74 24.97 5.84
N THR A 201 -4.99 25.26 6.91
CA THR A 201 -3.57 25.60 6.82
C THR A 201 -2.74 24.32 6.86
N SER A 202 -1.91 24.12 5.84
CA SER A 202 -0.95 23.02 5.78
C SER A 202 0.39 23.45 6.36
N GLU A 203 0.94 22.65 7.27
CA GLU A 203 2.22 22.88 7.94
C GLU A 203 3.20 21.74 7.66
N GLY A 204 4.50 22.02 7.65
CA GLY A 204 5.55 21.03 7.38
C GLY A 204 5.78 20.71 5.90
N LYS A 205 6.94 20.10 5.60
CA LYS A 205 7.38 19.67 4.26
C LYS A 205 8.24 18.41 4.37
N LEU A 206 7.63 17.28 4.75
CA LEU A 206 8.29 15.98 4.79
C LEU A 206 8.27 15.31 3.40
N ALA A 207 9.20 14.40 3.13
CA ALA A 207 9.07 13.53 1.96
C ALA A 207 7.95 12.50 2.18
N SER A 208 7.30 12.08 1.10
CA SER A 208 6.19 11.14 1.12
C SER A 208 6.23 10.22 -0.08
N GLY A 209 6.32 8.91 0.20
CA GLY A 209 6.09 7.84 -0.78
C GLY A 209 4.61 7.61 -1.10
N GLY A 210 4.38 6.69 -2.03
CA GLY A 210 3.07 6.23 -2.52
C GLY A 210 3.26 4.95 -3.35
N VAL A 211 2.27 4.60 -4.18
CA VAL A 211 2.38 3.47 -5.12
C VAL A 211 3.43 3.75 -6.19
N GLY A 212 3.57 5.00 -6.64
CA GLY A 212 4.55 5.40 -7.63
C GLY A 212 5.95 5.63 -7.05
N GLU A 213 6.94 5.66 -7.94
CA GLU A 213 8.36 5.75 -7.60
C GLU A 213 8.86 7.13 -7.15
N GLN A 214 8.07 8.20 -7.34
CA GLN A 214 8.50 9.57 -7.02
C GLN A 214 8.25 9.89 -5.54
N LEU A 215 8.98 10.87 -4.99
CA LEU A 215 8.74 11.39 -3.64
C LEU A 215 8.14 12.79 -3.70
N ASN A 216 7.01 13.01 -3.03
CA ASN A 216 6.35 14.31 -2.97
C ASN A 216 6.53 15.01 -1.62
N ASN A 217 6.40 16.34 -1.63
CA ASN A 217 6.28 17.11 -0.38
C ASN A 217 4.93 16.78 0.28
N ARG A 218 4.96 16.52 1.58
CA ARG A 218 3.81 16.28 2.44
C ARG A 218 3.82 17.30 3.57
N GLY A 219 2.73 18.06 3.66
CA GLY A 219 2.39 18.82 4.86
C GLY A 219 1.27 18.13 5.62
N PHE A 220 0.87 18.72 6.73
CA PHE A 220 -0.25 18.27 7.55
C PHE A 220 -1.19 19.43 7.85
N ALA A 221 -2.49 19.14 7.82
CA ALA A 221 -3.52 20.10 8.20
C ALA A 221 -4.51 19.45 9.15
N ARG A 222 -4.89 20.19 10.20
CA ARG A 222 -5.93 19.76 11.15
C ARG A 222 -7.28 20.35 10.75
N ALA A 223 -8.28 19.50 10.56
CA ALA A 223 -9.67 19.94 10.41
C ALA A 223 -10.42 19.79 11.75
N LYS A 224 -11.62 20.39 11.84
CA LYS A 224 -12.53 20.21 12.99
C LYS A 224 -13.26 18.89 12.89
N GLU A 225 -13.65 18.50 11.69
CA GLU A 225 -14.29 17.22 11.43
C GLU A 225 -14.16 16.77 9.96
N VAL A 226 -14.29 15.46 9.77
CA VAL A 226 -14.66 14.85 8.50
C VAL A 226 -15.89 13.97 8.72
N ARG A 227 -16.84 14.01 7.78
CA ARG A 227 -18.11 13.29 7.87
C ARG A 227 -18.41 12.56 6.56
N VAL A 228 -18.85 11.30 6.71
CA VAL A 228 -19.32 10.42 5.62
C VAL A 228 -20.67 9.84 6.04
N GLY A 229 -21.75 10.16 5.34
CA GLY A 229 -23.10 9.85 5.80
C GLY A 229 -23.40 10.54 7.14
N ALA A 230 -23.79 9.78 8.16
CA ALA A 230 -23.88 10.26 9.55
C ALA A 230 -22.65 9.96 10.42
N ALA A 231 -21.64 9.25 9.89
CA ALA A 231 -20.41 8.94 10.62
C ALA A 231 -19.47 10.16 10.60
N THR A 232 -19.07 10.61 11.78
CA THR A 232 -18.21 11.78 11.97
C THR A 232 -16.95 11.39 12.70
N LEU A 233 -15.81 11.87 12.22
CA LEU A 233 -14.53 11.88 12.91
C LEU A 233 -14.15 13.33 13.23
N ALA A 234 -14.06 13.66 14.51
CA ALA A 234 -13.65 14.95 15.04
C ALA A 234 -12.12 15.08 15.12
N ASP A 235 -11.67 16.32 14.96
CA ASP A 235 -10.27 16.76 14.97
C ASP A 235 -9.29 15.92 14.12
N PRO A 236 -9.67 15.48 12.90
CA PRO A 236 -8.79 14.68 12.07
C PRO A 236 -7.58 15.49 11.60
N VAL A 237 -6.44 14.82 11.51
CA VAL A 237 -5.26 15.32 10.80
C VAL A 237 -5.29 14.71 9.40
N PHE A 238 -5.10 15.56 8.39
CA PHE A 238 -4.93 15.17 7.00
C PHE A 238 -3.49 15.39 6.58
N ALA A 239 -2.90 14.41 5.91
CA ALA A 239 -1.75 14.67 5.06
C ALA A 239 -2.20 15.57 3.89
N VAL A 240 -1.39 16.56 3.52
CA VAL A 240 -1.64 17.43 2.37
C VAL A 240 -0.54 17.19 1.35
N THR A 241 -0.89 16.59 0.22
CA THR A 241 0.08 16.25 -0.84
C THR A 241 -0.56 16.23 -2.22
N ASN A 242 0.26 16.47 -3.24
CA ASN A 242 -0.20 16.47 -4.62
C ASN A 242 -0.38 15.03 -5.12
N LEU A 243 -1.57 14.73 -5.62
CA LEU A 243 -1.88 13.41 -6.21
C LEU A 243 -1.38 13.26 -7.65
N GLY A 244 -0.74 14.30 -8.21
CA GLY A 244 -0.19 14.28 -9.56
C GLY A 244 -1.29 14.05 -10.59
N ASP A 245 -1.05 13.13 -11.52
CA ASP A 245 -2.00 12.76 -12.56
C ASP A 245 -3.06 11.73 -12.12
N LEU A 246 -3.07 11.28 -10.85
CA LEU A 246 -4.01 10.26 -10.38
C LEU A 246 -5.48 10.58 -10.72
N PRO A 247 -6.01 11.81 -10.54
CA PRO A 247 -7.39 12.12 -10.94
C PRO A 247 -7.65 11.91 -12.45
N LYS A 248 -6.65 12.16 -13.31
CA LYS A 248 -6.76 11.94 -14.75
C LYS A 248 -6.65 10.46 -15.12
N VAL A 249 -5.83 9.69 -14.39
CA VAL A 249 -5.74 8.23 -14.55
C VAL A 249 -7.04 7.57 -14.15
N GLU A 250 -7.66 8.06 -13.09
CA GLU A 250 -8.92 7.52 -12.61
C GLU A 250 -10.10 8.00 -13.46
N GLY A 251 -10.00 9.19 -14.04
CA GLY A 251 -11.10 9.83 -14.75
C GLY A 251 -12.22 10.30 -13.82
N VAL A 252 -11.91 10.48 -12.53
CA VAL A 252 -12.84 10.91 -11.48
C VAL A 252 -12.22 12.07 -10.71
N PRO A 253 -12.93 13.20 -10.52
CA PRO A 253 -12.46 14.27 -9.64
C PRO A 253 -12.25 13.78 -8.21
N LEU A 254 -11.14 14.17 -7.59
CA LEU A 254 -10.76 13.66 -6.28
C LEU A 254 -10.21 14.79 -5.40
N ASP A 255 -10.82 15.02 -4.25
CA ASP A 255 -10.34 15.99 -3.26
C ASP A 255 -9.30 15.40 -2.31
N GLY A 256 -9.31 14.07 -2.13
CA GLY A 256 -8.46 13.39 -1.17
C GLY A 256 -8.87 11.93 -0.92
N LEU A 257 -8.31 11.35 0.12
CA LEU A 257 -8.55 9.97 0.54
C LEU A 257 -8.98 9.96 2.00
N VAL A 258 -9.84 9.02 2.36
CA VAL A 258 -10.16 8.67 3.74
C VAL A 258 -10.04 7.17 3.91
N GLY A 259 -9.48 6.77 5.05
CA GLY A 259 -9.02 5.41 5.19
C GLY A 259 -8.92 4.99 6.63
N TYR A 260 -7.73 4.54 7.02
CA TYR A 260 -7.42 3.91 8.29
C TYR A 260 -8.08 4.55 9.52
N GLU A 261 -8.11 5.88 9.61
CA GLU A 261 -8.72 6.58 10.74
C GLU A 261 -10.23 6.30 10.87
N MET A 262 -10.94 6.11 9.76
CA MET A 262 -12.35 5.73 9.75
C MET A 262 -12.52 4.24 10.11
N PHE A 263 -11.79 3.35 9.44
CA PHE A 263 -11.89 1.89 9.67
C PHE A 263 -11.50 1.49 11.10
N ARG A 264 -10.55 2.20 11.72
CA ARG A 264 -10.16 1.96 13.10
C ARG A 264 -11.24 2.40 14.11
N ARG A 265 -12.15 3.27 13.72
CA ARG A 265 -13.16 3.88 14.62
C ARG A 265 -14.54 3.28 14.48
N PHE A 266 -14.85 2.67 13.34
CA PHE A 266 -16.16 2.11 13.04
C PHE A 266 -16.04 0.66 12.56
N GLY A 267 -17.08 -0.14 12.80
CA GLY A 267 -17.28 -1.34 12.01
C GLY A 267 -17.75 -0.94 10.63
N VAL A 268 -17.04 -1.34 9.59
CA VAL A 268 -17.30 -0.92 8.20
C VAL A 268 -17.69 -2.14 7.37
N THR A 269 -18.83 -2.10 6.69
CA THR A 269 -19.24 -3.13 5.71
C THR A 269 -19.38 -2.51 4.35
N ILE A 270 -18.71 -3.08 3.34
CA ILE A 270 -18.76 -2.69 1.94
C ILE A 270 -19.54 -3.77 1.19
N ASP A 271 -20.78 -3.46 0.80
CA ASP A 271 -21.61 -4.30 -0.07
C ASP A 271 -21.41 -3.82 -1.51
N TYR A 272 -20.45 -4.45 -2.22
CA TYR A 272 -20.11 -4.08 -3.60
C TYR A 272 -21.25 -4.30 -4.58
N ALA A 273 -22.03 -5.38 -4.39
CA ALA A 273 -23.17 -5.69 -5.25
C ALA A 273 -24.25 -4.60 -5.16
N LYS A 274 -24.47 -4.02 -3.98
CA LYS A 274 -25.41 -2.91 -3.76
C LYS A 274 -24.76 -1.53 -3.85
N LYS A 275 -23.45 -1.44 -4.09
CA LYS A 275 -22.67 -0.19 -4.10
C LYS A 275 -22.93 0.69 -2.86
N GLN A 276 -22.87 0.07 -1.68
CA GLN A 276 -23.16 0.75 -0.41
C GLN A 276 -22.13 0.40 0.67
N ILE A 277 -21.68 1.42 1.41
CA ILE A 277 -20.93 1.27 2.66
C ILE A 277 -21.89 1.42 3.83
N THR A 278 -21.73 0.59 4.86
CA THR A 278 -22.40 0.74 6.15
C THR A 278 -21.35 0.99 7.22
N PHE A 279 -21.43 2.13 7.90
CA PHE A 279 -20.66 2.40 9.11
C PHE A 279 -21.52 2.03 10.32
N SER A 280 -20.91 1.36 11.30
CA SER A 280 -21.55 1.00 12.57
C SER A 280 -20.65 1.41 13.72
N GLU A 281 -21.23 1.87 14.81
CA GLU A 281 -20.50 1.97 16.07
C GLU A 281 -19.95 0.58 16.45
N PRO A 282 -18.74 0.48 17.03
CA PRO A 282 -18.12 -0.82 17.32
C PRO A 282 -19.02 -1.78 18.11
N LYS A 283 -19.82 -1.26 19.05
CA LYS A 283 -20.75 -2.07 19.87
C LYS A 283 -22.01 -2.54 19.11
N LYS A 284 -22.29 -1.96 17.94
CA LYS A 284 -23.46 -2.24 17.10
C LYS A 284 -23.09 -3.01 15.82
N PHE A 285 -21.79 -3.13 15.53
CA PHE A 285 -21.32 -3.86 14.38
C PHE A 285 -21.72 -5.33 14.45
N THR A 286 -22.17 -5.86 13.31
CA THR A 286 -22.45 -7.29 13.12
C THR A 286 -21.83 -7.73 11.80
N PRO A 287 -21.14 -8.88 11.75
CA PRO A 287 -20.61 -9.41 10.50
C PRO A 287 -21.72 -9.68 9.47
N PRO A 288 -21.42 -9.56 8.16
CA PRO A 288 -22.36 -9.96 7.13
C PRO A 288 -22.76 -11.44 7.28
N PRO A 289 -24.04 -11.80 7.04
CA PRO A 289 -24.47 -13.19 7.10
C PRO A 289 -23.67 -14.07 6.13
N GLY A 290 -23.25 -15.26 6.59
CA GLY A 290 -22.50 -16.22 5.77
C GLY A 290 -21.05 -15.81 5.49
N ALA A 291 -20.52 -14.77 6.15
CA ALA A 291 -19.13 -14.37 5.97
C ALA A 291 -18.16 -15.30 6.71
N ALA A 292 -17.05 -15.66 6.07
CA ALA A 292 -15.91 -16.25 6.77
C ALA A 292 -15.08 -15.14 7.43
N ALA A 293 -14.57 -15.41 8.63
CA ALA A 293 -13.77 -14.45 9.40
C ALA A 293 -12.28 -14.75 9.27
N LEU A 294 -11.51 -13.77 8.80
CA LEU A 294 -10.06 -13.79 8.70
C LEU A 294 -9.47 -12.88 9.78
N THR A 295 -8.46 -13.36 10.50
CA THR A 295 -7.67 -12.50 11.39
C THR A 295 -6.65 -11.72 10.57
N PHE A 296 -6.37 -10.48 10.96
CA PHE A 296 -5.28 -9.71 10.37
C PHE A 296 -4.29 -9.19 11.43
N ASP A 297 -3.04 -9.02 11.02
CA ASP A 297 -2.05 -8.22 11.74
C ASP A 297 -2.11 -6.77 11.25
N LEU A 298 -1.70 -5.80 12.07
CA LEU A 298 -1.51 -4.42 11.64
C LEU A 298 -0.05 -4.14 11.33
N ASP A 299 0.20 -3.65 10.11
CA ASP A 299 1.47 -3.04 9.73
C ASP A 299 1.25 -1.55 9.44
N GLY A 300 1.60 -0.69 10.40
CA GLY A 300 1.20 0.72 10.37
C GLY A 300 -0.33 0.85 10.26
N HIS A 301 -0.82 1.29 9.11
CA HIS A 301 -2.25 1.38 8.81
C HIS A 301 -2.80 0.22 7.97
N TYR A 302 -1.95 -0.66 7.45
CA TYR A 302 -2.32 -1.79 6.60
C TYR A 302 -2.85 -2.97 7.43
N ALA A 303 -3.98 -3.53 7.00
CA ALA A 303 -4.49 -4.81 7.50
C ALA A 303 -3.89 -5.95 6.68
N VAL A 304 -3.08 -6.80 7.32
CA VAL A 304 -2.36 -7.89 6.67
C VAL A 304 -2.99 -9.24 7.02
N ILE A 305 -3.53 -9.95 6.04
CA ILE A 305 -4.07 -11.31 6.21
C ILE A 305 -3.09 -12.36 5.70
N SER A 306 -3.20 -13.57 6.23
CA SER A 306 -2.41 -14.72 5.77
C SER A 306 -3.24 -15.64 4.87
N GLY A 307 -2.57 -16.30 3.93
CA GLY A 307 -3.16 -17.27 3.01
C GLY A 307 -2.10 -18.12 2.33
N THR A 308 -2.45 -18.76 1.22
CA THR A 308 -1.48 -19.43 0.35
C THR A 308 -1.73 -19.13 -1.12
N LEU A 309 -0.66 -19.05 -1.92
CA LEU A 309 -0.72 -18.96 -3.38
C LEU A 309 -0.05 -20.21 -3.97
N ASP A 310 -0.84 -21.10 -4.56
CA ASP A 310 -0.42 -22.44 -5.00
C ASP A 310 0.33 -23.21 -3.89
N GLY A 311 -0.21 -23.18 -2.67
CA GLY A 311 0.38 -23.83 -1.50
C GLY A 311 1.57 -23.10 -0.87
N VAL A 312 2.10 -22.05 -1.50
CA VAL A 312 3.15 -21.20 -0.90
C VAL A 312 2.50 -20.22 0.08
N PRO A 313 2.93 -20.15 1.36
CA PRO A 313 2.40 -19.17 2.30
C PRO A 313 2.57 -17.73 1.80
N VAL A 314 1.50 -16.94 1.90
CA VAL A 314 1.50 -15.52 1.56
C VAL A 314 0.93 -14.67 2.69
N ARG A 315 1.46 -13.46 2.84
CA ARG A 315 0.87 -12.40 3.67
C ARG A 315 0.50 -11.26 2.75
N VAL A 316 -0.77 -10.88 2.70
CA VAL A 316 -1.23 -9.83 1.77
C VAL A 316 -1.90 -8.69 2.52
N ILE A 317 -1.63 -7.45 2.10
CA ILE A 317 -2.44 -6.32 2.57
C ILE A 317 -3.81 -6.39 1.90
N VAL A 318 -4.84 -5.94 2.61
CA VAL A 318 -6.19 -5.78 2.05
C VAL A 318 -6.41 -4.31 1.73
N ASP A 319 -6.44 -3.97 0.43
CA ASP A 319 -6.38 -2.59 -0.05
C ASP A 319 -7.58 -2.23 -0.95
N THR A 320 -8.53 -1.47 -0.42
CA THR A 320 -9.65 -0.94 -1.21
C THR A 320 -9.25 0.22 -2.14
N GLY A 321 -8.07 0.81 -1.93
CA GLY A 321 -7.43 1.81 -2.78
C GLY A 321 -6.52 1.22 -3.86
N SER A 322 -6.47 -0.11 -4.00
CA SER A 322 -5.74 -0.78 -5.08
C SER A 322 -6.69 -1.25 -6.18
N ARG A 323 -6.49 -0.75 -7.41
CA ARG A 323 -7.26 -1.17 -8.60
C ARG A 323 -7.07 -2.64 -8.94
N GLY A 324 -5.88 -3.18 -8.70
CA GLY A 324 -5.47 -4.52 -9.11
C GLY A 324 -6.31 -5.62 -8.45
N SER A 325 -6.15 -6.86 -8.92
CA SER A 325 -6.73 -8.02 -8.22
C SER A 325 -5.77 -8.50 -7.13
N LEU A 326 -4.55 -8.86 -7.52
CA LEU A 326 -3.46 -9.24 -6.63
C LEU A 326 -2.15 -8.75 -7.26
N VAL A 327 -1.37 -7.95 -6.53
CA VAL A 327 -0.06 -7.46 -6.99
C VAL A 327 1.02 -8.03 -6.07
N MET A 328 1.90 -8.87 -6.59
CA MET A 328 2.96 -9.49 -5.78
C MET A 328 4.16 -8.54 -5.66
N THR A 329 4.74 -8.43 -4.46
CA THR A 329 5.90 -7.56 -4.18
C THR A 329 7.16 -8.09 -4.87
N ALA A 330 8.08 -7.19 -5.23
CA ALA A 330 9.30 -7.58 -5.95
C ALA A 330 10.14 -8.62 -5.18
N ALA A 331 10.23 -8.47 -3.86
CA ALA A 331 10.94 -9.43 -2.99
C ALA A 331 10.34 -10.85 -3.09
N PHE A 332 9.01 -10.96 -3.06
CA PHE A 332 8.33 -12.26 -3.15
C PHE A 332 8.40 -12.84 -4.57
N VAL A 333 8.27 -11.99 -5.59
CA VAL A 333 8.42 -12.37 -7.00
C VAL A 333 9.78 -13.03 -7.24
N HIS A 334 10.86 -12.41 -6.74
CA HIS A 334 12.22 -12.95 -6.89
C HIS A 334 12.45 -14.20 -6.07
N ALA A 335 12.00 -14.24 -4.81
CA ALA A 335 12.22 -15.38 -3.92
C ALA A 335 11.57 -16.69 -4.41
N HIS A 336 10.50 -16.58 -5.20
CA HIS A 336 9.73 -17.73 -5.69
C HIS A 336 9.74 -17.90 -7.22
N ASP A 337 10.59 -17.14 -7.94
CA ASP A 337 10.70 -17.16 -9.41
C ASP A 337 9.32 -17.07 -10.12
N LEU A 338 8.46 -16.16 -9.64
CA LEU A 338 7.06 -16.12 -10.08
C LEU A 338 6.92 -15.72 -11.55
N ILE A 339 7.87 -14.95 -12.07
CA ILE A 339 7.89 -14.55 -13.49
C ILE A 339 7.94 -15.79 -14.38
N THR A 340 8.86 -16.70 -14.09
CA THR A 340 9.02 -17.95 -14.84
C THR A 340 7.85 -18.88 -14.58
N LYS A 341 7.48 -19.06 -13.30
CA LYS A 341 6.39 -19.95 -12.87
C LYS A 341 5.08 -19.69 -13.61
N TYR A 342 4.70 -18.43 -13.79
CA TYR A 342 3.43 -18.06 -14.43
C TYR A 342 3.55 -17.69 -15.90
N GLY A 343 4.74 -17.77 -16.50
CA GLY A 343 4.97 -17.32 -17.88
C GLY A 343 4.54 -15.86 -18.06
N ALA A 344 4.94 -14.99 -17.14
CA ALA A 344 4.43 -13.63 -17.05
C ALA A 344 4.73 -12.82 -18.33
N SER A 345 3.76 -11.99 -18.70
CA SER A 345 3.80 -11.18 -19.92
C SER A 345 4.90 -10.12 -19.89
N PRO A 346 5.21 -9.47 -21.02
CA PRO A 346 6.13 -8.34 -21.04
C PRO A 346 5.73 -7.26 -20.03
N GLU A 347 6.75 -6.56 -19.52
CA GLU A 347 6.56 -5.49 -18.56
C GLU A 347 5.73 -4.34 -19.17
N ALA A 348 4.78 -3.84 -18.40
CA ALA A 348 3.93 -2.71 -18.76
C ALA A 348 3.63 -1.87 -17.51
N VAL A 349 3.02 -0.70 -17.69
CA VAL A 349 2.31 -0.04 -16.59
C VAL A 349 1.14 -0.92 -16.17
N THR A 350 1.12 -1.31 -14.90
CA THR A 350 0.09 -2.21 -14.33
C THR A 350 -0.71 -1.54 -13.22
N GLY A 351 -0.13 -0.52 -12.57
CA GLY A 351 -0.80 0.29 -11.56
C GLY A 351 -0.48 1.76 -11.69
N TRP A 352 -1.21 2.57 -10.93
CA TRP A 352 -0.93 3.99 -10.77
C TRP A 352 -1.47 4.42 -9.41
N GLY A 353 -0.69 5.19 -8.67
CA GLY A 353 -1.20 5.78 -7.44
C GLY A 353 -0.55 7.12 -7.17
N VAL A 354 -0.50 7.47 -5.88
CA VAL A 354 0.21 8.66 -5.42
C VAL A 354 1.67 8.51 -5.88
N ASN A 355 2.18 9.53 -6.58
CA ASN A 355 3.54 9.62 -7.14
C ASN A 355 3.82 8.90 -8.48
N GLY A 356 2.80 8.43 -9.21
CA GLY A 356 2.95 8.00 -10.61
C GLY A 356 2.58 6.54 -10.88
N GLY A 357 2.87 6.09 -12.11
CA GLY A 357 2.64 4.72 -12.55
C GLY A 357 3.60 3.73 -11.91
N SER A 358 3.10 2.52 -11.61
CA SER A 358 3.91 1.36 -11.24
C SER A 358 4.01 0.41 -12.42
N ARG A 359 5.19 -0.19 -12.60
CA ARG A 359 5.46 -1.15 -13.67
C ARG A 359 5.54 -2.56 -13.10
N GLY A 360 5.01 -3.50 -13.87
CA GLY A 360 4.93 -4.90 -13.50
C GLY A 360 4.75 -5.79 -14.71
N ARG A 361 4.80 -7.09 -14.46
CA ARG A 361 4.56 -8.13 -15.47
C ARG A 361 3.21 -8.79 -15.18
N PRO A 362 2.19 -8.58 -16.03
CA PRO A 362 0.90 -9.23 -15.86
C PRO A 362 1.03 -10.75 -15.87
N ALA A 363 0.30 -11.43 -14.99
CA ALA A 363 0.26 -12.88 -14.91
C ALA A 363 -1.10 -13.40 -14.44
N ARG A 364 -1.44 -14.61 -14.87
CA ARG A 364 -2.59 -15.34 -14.34
C ARG A 364 -2.12 -16.32 -13.29
N PHE A 365 -2.52 -16.10 -12.06
CA PHE A 365 -2.15 -16.95 -10.93
C PHE A 365 -2.98 -18.23 -10.91
N GLY A 366 -2.50 -19.25 -10.18
CA GLY A 366 -3.25 -20.46 -9.90
C GLY A 366 -4.31 -20.21 -8.82
N THR A 367 -4.17 -20.85 -7.67
CA THR A 367 -5.16 -20.78 -6.58
C THR A 367 -4.64 -19.92 -5.44
N LEU A 368 -5.33 -18.80 -5.18
CA LEU A 368 -5.17 -18.02 -3.97
C LEU A 368 -6.16 -18.54 -2.92
N ARG A 369 -5.64 -19.09 -1.82
CA ARG A 369 -6.46 -19.53 -0.69
C ARG A 369 -6.45 -18.50 0.44
N LEU A 370 -7.63 -18.02 0.83
CA LEU A 370 -7.84 -17.10 1.96
C LEU A 370 -8.87 -17.71 2.91
N GLY A 371 -8.40 -18.22 4.05
CA GLY A 371 -9.23 -19.04 4.94
C GLY A 371 -9.75 -20.28 4.21
N ASP A 372 -11.08 -20.37 4.08
CA ASP A 372 -11.77 -21.48 3.42
C ASP A 372 -12.10 -21.21 1.95
N PHE A 373 -11.75 -20.03 1.42
CA PHE A 373 -12.00 -19.69 0.01
C PHE A 373 -10.81 -20.03 -0.86
N ASP A 374 -11.05 -20.80 -1.91
CA ASP A 374 -10.13 -20.99 -3.03
C ASP A 374 -10.55 -20.05 -4.17
N ILE A 375 -9.64 -19.16 -4.56
CA ILE A 375 -9.86 -18.14 -5.59
C ILE A 375 -8.92 -18.46 -6.76
N ASP A 376 -9.50 -19.04 -7.81
CA ASP A 376 -8.75 -19.54 -8.95
C ASP A 376 -8.56 -18.50 -10.05
N GLY A 377 -7.40 -18.56 -10.72
CA GLY A 377 -7.20 -17.90 -12.00
C GLY A 377 -7.13 -16.37 -11.91
N VAL A 378 -6.74 -15.83 -10.75
CA VAL A 378 -6.65 -14.38 -10.52
C VAL A 378 -5.75 -13.75 -11.58
N ALA A 379 -6.30 -12.77 -12.32
CA ALA A 379 -5.53 -11.91 -13.21
C ALA A 379 -4.87 -10.80 -12.37
N GLY A 380 -3.58 -10.95 -12.12
CA GLY A 380 -2.81 -10.05 -11.27
C GLY A 380 -1.49 -9.62 -11.91
N ASP A 381 -0.64 -9.02 -11.11
CA ASP A 381 0.58 -8.37 -11.57
C ASP A 381 1.77 -8.77 -10.69
N LEU A 382 2.93 -9.00 -11.31
CA LEU A 382 4.19 -9.20 -10.61
C LEU A 382 4.97 -7.88 -10.64
N PHE A 383 5.08 -7.19 -9.51
CA PHE A 383 5.83 -5.94 -9.43
C PHE A 383 7.32 -6.19 -9.66
N VAL A 384 7.97 -5.35 -10.46
CA VAL A 384 9.40 -5.47 -10.80
C VAL A 384 10.22 -4.24 -10.41
N GLY A 385 9.57 -3.23 -9.82
CA GLY A 385 10.26 -2.03 -9.35
C GLY A 385 11.00 -2.25 -8.03
N ASP A 386 11.87 -1.30 -7.70
CA ASP A 386 12.70 -1.28 -6.49
C ASP A 386 12.30 -0.17 -5.50
N LYS A 387 11.18 0.51 -5.74
CA LYS A 387 10.65 1.63 -4.94
C LYS A 387 9.15 1.51 -4.67
N GLY A 388 8.69 2.30 -3.71
CA GLY A 388 7.26 2.42 -3.36
C GLY A 388 6.80 1.29 -2.44
N GLY A 389 5.54 1.34 -2.00
CA GLY A 389 5.00 0.38 -1.02
C GLY A 389 5.11 -1.09 -1.44
N LEU A 390 5.10 -1.37 -2.76
CA LEU A 390 5.19 -2.72 -3.33
C LEU A 390 6.62 -3.30 -3.38
N ALA A 391 7.63 -2.55 -2.93
CA ALA A 391 8.99 -3.04 -2.75
C ALA A 391 9.25 -3.62 -1.34
N ASN A 392 8.27 -3.52 -0.43
CA ASN A 392 8.42 -3.95 0.95
C ASN A 392 8.58 -5.49 1.07
N PRO A 393 9.58 -5.99 1.82
CA PRO A 393 9.87 -7.43 1.93
C PRO A 393 9.01 -8.18 2.97
N ASP A 394 8.32 -7.50 3.88
CA ASP A 394 7.59 -8.12 5.00
C ASP A 394 6.20 -8.67 4.63
N TRP A 395 5.72 -8.34 3.43
CA TRP A 395 4.48 -8.86 2.87
C TRP A 395 4.67 -9.30 1.41
N SER A 396 3.88 -10.30 1.02
CA SER A 396 3.96 -11.00 -0.25
C SER A 396 3.26 -10.26 -1.39
N GLY A 397 2.21 -9.50 -1.09
CA GLY A 397 1.45 -8.80 -2.13
C GLY A 397 0.25 -8.00 -1.63
N ASP A 398 -0.33 -7.24 -2.56
CA ASP A 398 -1.47 -6.36 -2.37
C ASP A 398 -2.75 -6.98 -2.93
N LEU A 399 -3.74 -7.25 -2.09
CA LEU A 399 -5.06 -7.77 -2.47
C LEU A 399 -6.03 -6.61 -2.69
N GLY A 400 -6.26 -6.28 -3.96
CA GLY A 400 -7.00 -5.10 -4.36
C GLY A 400 -8.46 -5.33 -4.73
N GLY A 401 -9.09 -4.25 -5.16
CA GLY A 401 -10.48 -4.16 -5.57
C GLY A 401 -10.89 -5.20 -6.61
N GLY A 402 -9.98 -5.70 -7.46
CA GLY A 402 -10.26 -6.74 -8.46
C GLY A 402 -10.70 -8.09 -7.87
N VAL A 403 -10.26 -8.43 -6.65
CA VAL A 403 -10.80 -9.56 -5.88
C VAL A 403 -11.89 -9.10 -4.92
N LEU A 404 -11.66 -8.00 -4.19
CA LEU A 404 -12.55 -7.57 -3.11
C LEU A 404 -13.99 -7.32 -3.55
N HIS A 405 -14.21 -6.82 -4.77
CA HIS A 405 -15.58 -6.54 -5.26
C HIS A 405 -16.46 -7.77 -5.46
N ARG A 406 -15.89 -8.97 -5.40
CA ARG A 406 -16.59 -10.26 -5.48
C ARG A 406 -17.19 -10.70 -4.14
N PHE A 407 -16.94 -9.93 -3.10
CA PHE A 407 -17.44 -10.18 -1.76
C PHE A 407 -18.23 -8.97 -1.26
N THR A 408 -19.09 -9.20 -0.28
CA THR A 408 -19.37 -8.21 0.75
C THR A 408 -18.25 -8.31 1.77
N VAL A 409 -17.49 -7.23 1.95
CA VAL A 409 -16.31 -7.18 2.81
C VAL A 409 -16.65 -6.38 4.05
N ALA A 410 -16.32 -6.88 5.25
CA ALA A 410 -16.46 -6.09 6.47
C ALA A 410 -15.17 -6.05 7.29
N PHE A 411 -14.90 -4.90 7.89
CA PHE A 411 -13.71 -4.61 8.69
C PHE A 411 -14.09 -4.33 10.13
N ASP A 412 -13.49 -5.08 11.03
CA ASP A 412 -13.60 -4.93 12.48
C ASP A 412 -12.19 -4.82 13.07
N TYR A 413 -11.68 -3.58 13.07
CA TYR A 413 -10.33 -3.29 13.55
C TYR A 413 -10.20 -3.46 15.07
N ALA A 414 -11.29 -3.34 15.82
CA ALA A 414 -11.27 -3.54 17.26
C ALA A 414 -10.94 -5.01 17.61
N ASN A 415 -11.47 -5.95 16.83
CA ASN A 415 -11.22 -7.39 17.00
C ASN A 415 -10.19 -7.97 16.03
N LYS A 416 -9.56 -7.12 15.20
CA LYS A 416 -8.61 -7.52 14.13
C LYS A 416 -9.18 -8.58 13.19
N LYS A 417 -10.42 -8.38 12.75
CA LYS A 417 -11.12 -9.29 11.83
C LYS A 417 -11.50 -8.60 10.52
N ILE A 418 -11.33 -9.33 9.43
CA ILE A 418 -11.95 -9.06 8.13
C ILE A 418 -12.94 -10.18 7.85
N TYR A 419 -14.13 -9.83 7.37
CA TYR A 419 -15.18 -10.78 7.04
C TYR A 419 -15.43 -10.75 5.54
N LEU A 420 -15.42 -11.91 4.90
CA LEU A 420 -15.66 -12.06 3.47
C LEU A 420 -16.90 -12.93 3.26
N ALA A 421 -17.96 -12.35 2.71
CA ALA A 421 -19.14 -13.09 2.24
C ALA A 421 -19.18 -13.03 0.71
N PRO A 422 -19.13 -14.16 -0.02
CA PRO A 422 -19.26 -14.16 -1.48
C PRO A 422 -20.53 -13.44 -1.93
N ASN A 423 -20.44 -12.65 -3.00
CA ASN A 423 -21.59 -12.01 -3.61
C ASN A 423 -21.87 -12.59 -5.01
N VAL A 424 -22.81 -11.99 -5.74
CA VAL A 424 -23.24 -12.45 -7.07
C VAL A 424 -22.13 -12.47 -8.13
N ASP A 425 -20.99 -11.82 -7.87
CA ASP A 425 -19.86 -11.70 -8.80
C ASP A 425 -18.73 -12.71 -8.52
N ILE A 426 -18.90 -13.61 -7.55
CA ILE A 426 -17.84 -14.55 -7.13
C ILE A 426 -17.30 -15.40 -8.29
N ASP A 427 -18.18 -15.89 -9.15
CA ASP A 427 -17.86 -16.78 -10.27
C ASP A 427 -17.50 -16.03 -11.57
N LYS A 428 -17.48 -14.69 -11.58
CA LYS A 428 -17.13 -13.94 -12.78
C LYS A 428 -15.68 -14.25 -13.20
N PRO A 429 -15.37 -14.35 -14.50
CA PRO A 429 -13.98 -14.55 -14.91
C PRO A 429 -13.12 -13.33 -14.57
N TYR A 430 -11.86 -13.55 -14.19
CA TYR A 430 -10.88 -12.48 -14.03
C TYR A 430 -10.41 -11.99 -15.42
N ALA A 431 -11.18 -11.07 -15.99
CA ALA A 431 -10.84 -10.38 -17.24
C ALA A 431 -9.69 -9.40 -17.02
N PHE A 432 -8.85 -9.23 -18.04
CA PHE A 432 -7.73 -8.30 -18.05
C PHE A 432 -7.76 -7.49 -19.34
N ASP A 433 -7.06 -6.35 -19.35
CA ASP A 433 -6.93 -5.50 -20.52
C ASP A 433 -6.46 -6.32 -21.74
N ARG A 434 -7.20 -6.21 -22.85
CA ARG A 434 -6.87 -6.86 -24.14
C ARG A 434 -6.26 -5.89 -25.15
N SER A 435 -6.19 -4.60 -24.82
CA SER A 435 -5.69 -3.57 -25.73
C SER A 435 -4.18 -3.43 -25.65
N GLY A 436 -3.60 -3.47 -24.45
CA GLY A 436 -2.21 -3.06 -24.22
C GLY A 436 -2.03 -1.57 -23.97
N LEU A 437 -3.12 -0.79 -23.91
CA LEU A 437 -3.06 0.65 -23.69
C LEU A 437 -3.19 0.99 -22.21
N TRP A 438 -2.32 1.88 -21.72
CA TRP A 438 -2.62 2.68 -20.55
C TRP A 438 -3.09 4.07 -20.95
N LEU A 439 -4.25 4.46 -20.43
CA LEU A 439 -4.99 5.65 -20.88
C LEU A 439 -5.18 6.64 -19.74
N LEU A 440 -5.11 7.92 -20.06
CA LEU A 440 -5.39 9.07 -19.18
C LEU A 440 -6.48 9.95 -19.78
N VAL A 441 -7.35 10.53 -18.95
CA VAL A 441 -8.26 11.59 -19.42
C VAL A 441 -7.45 12.84 -19.80
N ASP A 442 -7.74 13.38 -20.98
CA ASP A 442 -7.14 14.61 -21.50
C ASP A 442 -8.17 15.41 -22.31
N GLY A 443 -8.99 16.20 -21.61
CA GLY A 443 -10.14 16.89 -22.19
C GLY A 443 -11.15 15.90 -22.77
N ASP A 444 -11.57 16.12 -24.01
CA ASP A 444 -12.50 15.24 -24.75
C ASP A 444 -11.80 14.04 -25.42
N SER A 445 -10.54 13.79 -25.06
CA SER A 445 -9.72 12.71 -25.61
C SER A 445 -9.09 11.86 -24.50
N LEU A 446 -8.63 10.66 -24.86
CA LEU A 446 -7.77 9.83 -24.00
C LEU A 446 -6.33 9.92 -24.48
N LYS A 447 -5.42 10.30 -23.61
CA LYS A 447 -3.98 10.27 -23.89
C LYS A 447 -3.44 8.87 -23.60
N VAL A 448 -2.72 8.30 -24.57
CA VAL A 448 -1.95 7.08 -24.38
C VAL A 448 -0.67 7.41 -23.60
N VAL A 449 -0.45 6.73 -22.48
CA VAL A 449 0.75 6.93 -21.63
C VAL A 449 1.63 5.70 -21.52
N ASP A 450 1.13 4.53 -21.90
CA ASP A 450 1.93 3.31 -22.09
C ASP A 450 1.30 2.49 -23.21
N VAL A 451 2.15 1.86 -24.02
CA VAL A 451 1.77 0.84 -25.00
C VAL A 451 2.59 -0.39 -24.66
N ALA A 452 1.92 -1.43 -24.19
CA ALA A 452 2.58 -2.65 -23.78
C ALA A 452 3.20 -3.36 -24.98
N LYS A 453 4.39 -3.93 -24.78
CA LYS A 453 5.05 -4.76 -25.77
C LYS A 453 4.25 -6.01 -26.09
N ASP A 454 4.33 -6.46 -27.35
CA ASP A 454 3.66 -7.62 -27.93
C ASP A 454 2.12 -7.55 -27.83
N SER A 455 1.56 -6.34 -27.67
CA SER A 455 0.13 -6.12 -27.48
C SER A 455 -0.62 -5.78 -28.77
N ALA A 456 -1.95 -5.88 -28.71
CA ALA A 456 -2.84 -5.43 -29.78
C ALA A 456 -2.59 -3.98 -30.19
N ALA A 457 -2.32 -3.09 -29.23
CA ALA A 457 -2.06 -1.68 -29.49
C ALA A 457 -0.73 -1.42 -30.17
N GLU A 458 0.34 -2.15 -29.78
CA GLU A 458 1.62 -2.09 -30.47
C GLU A 458 1.48 -2.58 -31.92
N GLN A 459 0.79 -3.71 -32.13
CA GLN A 459 0.50 -4.24 -33.47
C GLN A 459 -0.35 -3.30 -34.32
N ALA A 460 -1.26 -2.54 -33.71
CA ALA A 460 -2.06 -1.51 -34.36
C ALA A 460 -1.28 -0.21 -34.66
N GLY A 461 -0.02 -0.10 -34.23
CA GLY A 461 0.82 1.08 -34.44
C GLY A 461 0.44 2.27 -33.57
N MET A 462 -0.10 2.03 -32.37
CA MET A 462 -0.33 3.06 -31.35
C MET A 462 0.98 3.45 -30.66
N HIS A 463 1.10 4.71 -30.28
CA HIS A 463 2.29 5.26 -29.61
C HIS A 463 1.90 6.01 -28.34
N ILE A 464 2.85 6.08 -27.41
CA ILE A 464 2.78 6.99 -26.26
C ILE A 464 2.57 8.43 -26.79
N ALA A 465 1.73 9.20 -26.08
CA ALA A 465 1.27 10.55 -26.39
C ALA A 465 0.22 10.67 -27.50
N ASP A 466 -0.20 9.58 -28.14
CA ASP A 466 -1.39 9.60 -29.00
C ASP A 466 -2.62 10.09 -28.21
N ARG A 467 -3.42 10.95 -28.84
CA ARG A 467 -4.69 11.45 -28.26
C ARG A 467 -5.86 10.79 -28.99
N ILE A 468 -6.47 9.79 -28.38
CA ILE A 468 -7.62 9.07 -28.92
C ILE A 468 -8.87 9.94 -28.77
N SER A 469 -9.58 10.23 -29.86
CA SER A 469 -10.81 11.03 -29.87
C SER A 469 -12.08 10.21 -30.05
N SER A 470 -11.99 9.02 -30.66
CA SER A 470 -13.10 8.06 -30.69
C SER A 470 -12.61 6.62 -30.78
N ILE A 471 -13.40 5.70 -30.21
CA ILE A 471 -13.21 4.26 -30.33
C ILE A 471 -14.47 3.69 -30.99
N ASP A 472 -14.28 3.03 -32.13
CA ASP A 472 -15.34 2.43 -32.94
C ASP A 472 -16.46 3.41 -33.29
N GLY A 473 -16.08 4.60 -33.76
CA GLY A 473 -16.99 5.68 -34.14
C GLY A 473 -17.66 6.41 -32.96
N VAL A 474 -17.49 5.94 -31.72
CA VAL A 474 -18.06 6.57 -30.53
C VAL A 474 -17.04 7.52 -29.91
N ALA A 475 -17.40 8.79 -29.78
CA ALA A 475 -16.55 9.82 -29.22
C ALA A 475 -16.20 9.53 -27.75
N ILE A 476 -14.95 9.77 -27.36
CA ILE A 476 -14.46 9.47 -26.01
C ILE A 476 -15.31 10.13 -24.92
N ALA A 477 -15.70 11.40 -25.12
CA ALA A 477 -16.47 12.19 -24.16
C ALA A 477 -17.86 11.61 -23.79
N THR A 478 -18.34 10.59 -24.51
CA THR A 478 -19.66 9.98 -24.28
C THR A 478 -19.69 8.96 -23.13
N LYS A 479 -18.53 8.50 -22.66
CA LYS A 479 -18.40 7.51 -21.58
C LYS A 479 -17.31 7.89 -20.59
N SER A 480 -17.37 7.34 -19.39
CA SER A 480 -16.26 7.49 -18.44
C SER A 480 -15.02 6.70 -18.90
N LEU A 481 -13.84 7.07 -18.40
CA LEU A 481 -12.61 6.28 -18.64
C LEU A 481 -12.74 4.86 -18.10
N SER A 482 -13.44 4.67 -16.97
CA SER A 482 -13.70 3.33 -16.41
C SER A 482 -14.51 2.46 -17.38
N ASP A 483 -15.53 3.02 -18.03
CA ASP A 483 -16.35 2.29 -19.01
C ASP A 483 -15.53 1.91 -20.25
N TRP A 484 -14.67 2.81 -20.74
CA TRP A 484 -13.77 2.50 -21.86
C TRP A 484 -12.80 1.37 -21.51
N ARG A 485 -12.19 1.42 -20.33
CA ARG A 485 -11.30 0.35 -19.84
C ARG A 485 -12.03 -0.97 -19.62
N GLN A 486 -13.29 -0.93 -19.16
CA GLN A 486 -14.12 -2.12 -19.06
C GLN A 486 -14.38 -2.72 -20.45
N GLN A 487 -14.78 -1.89 -21.41
CA GLN A 487 -15.02 -2.33 -22.79
C GLN A 487 -13.78 -2.98 -23.42
N LEU A 488 -12.60 -2.37 -23.29
CA LEU A 488 -11.33 -2.90 -23.82
C LEU A 488 -10.86 -4.20 -23.13
N ARG A 489 -11.42 -4.53 -21.97
CA ARG A 489 -11.11 -5.73 -21.18
C ARG A 489 -12.13 -6.85 -21.41
N GLU A 490 -13.40 -6.52 -21.59
CA GLU A 490 -14.50 -7.48 -21.62
C GLU A 490 -14.95 -7.86 -23.03
N LEU A 491 -14.76 -6.99 -24.03
CA LEU A 491 -15.08 -7.32 -25.42
C LEU A 491 -14.29 -8.55 -25.88
N PRO A 492 -14.89 -9.49 -26.63
CA PRO A 492 -14.25 -10.73 -27.04
C PRO A 492 -12.89 -10.53 -27.72
N VAL A 493 -12.02 -11.54 -27.61
CA VAL A 493 -10.83 -11.66 -28.45
C VAL A 493 -11.23 -11.57 -29.92
N ASP A 494 -10.34 -11.03 -30.76
CA ASP A 494 -10.52 -10.77 -32.19
C ASP A 494 -11.54 -9.67 -32.53
N THR A 495 -12.13 -9.00 -31.53
CA THR A 495 -12.93 -7.79 -31.77
C THR A 495 -12.05 -6.70 -32.37
N ARG A 496 -12.45 -6.19 -33.53
CA ARG A 496 -11.74 -5.13 -34.27
C ARG A 496 -12.40 -3.78 -33.97
N LEU A 497 -11.65 -2.87 -33.37
CA LEU A 497 -12.08 -1.52 -33.02
C LEU A 497 -11.33 -0.50 -33.87
N THR A 498 -12.05 0.44 -34.47
CA THR A 498 -11.42 1.58 -35.16
C THR A 498 -11.04 2.66 -34.14
N ILE A 499 -9.76 2.89 -33.93
CA ILE A 499 -9.24 3.92 -33.01
C ILE A 499 -8.90 5.16 -33.82
N ARG A 500 -9.64 6.25 -33.62
CA ARG A 500 -9.29 7.55 -34.18
C ARG A 500 -8.44 8.33 -33.19
N PHE A 501 -7.26 8.76 -33.61
CA PHE A 501 -6.32 9.46 -32.73
C PHE A 501 -5.61 10.60 -33.45
N GLN A 502 -5.04 11.51 -32.66
CA GLN A 502 -4.17 12.58 -33.12
C GLN A 502 -2.73 12.30 -32.66
N ARG A 503 -1.78 12.39 -33.60
CA ARG A 503 -0.33 12.32 -33.38
C ARG A 503 0.34 13.49 -34.08
N ASP A 504 1.15 14.26 -33.36
CA ASP A 504 1.88 15.41 -33.90
C ASP A 504 1.01 16.38 -34.72
N GLY A 505 -0.22 16.62 -34.25
CA GLY A 505 -1.19 17.48 -34.91
C GLY A 505 -2.04 16.80 -36.00
N LYS A 506 -1.64 15.63 -36.51
CA LYS A 506 -2.32 14.90 -37.59
C LYS A 506 -3.31 13.88 -37.04
N ILE A 507 -4.52 13.86 -37.60
CA ILE A 507 -5.55 12.85 -37.29
C ILE A 507 -5.31 11.60 -38.14
N SER A 508 -5.42 10.43 -37.54
CA SER A 508 -5.28 9.12 -38.19
C SER A 508 -6.19 8.09 -37.53
N ASP A 509 -6.46 7.01 -38.25
CA ASP A 509 -7.24 5.88 -37.76
C ASP A 509 -6.35 4.63 -37.74
N ALA A 510 -6.45 3.81 -36.68
CA ALA A 510 -5.83 2.50 -36.57
C ALA A 510 -6.90 1.44 -36.29
N THR A 511 -6.67 0.20 -36.75
CA THR A 511 -7.53 -0.94 -36.39
C THR A 511 -6.87 -1.71 -35.24
N LEU A 512 -7.45 -1.61 -34.04
CA LEU A 512 -7.05 -2.37 -32.87
C LEU A 512 -7.81 -3.70 -32.84
N THR A 513 -7.10 -4.82 -32.91
CA THR A 513 -7.72 -6.16 -32.79
C THR A 513 -7.42 -6.71 -31.41
N LEU A 514 -8.43 -6.79 -30.54
CA LEU A 514 -8.26 -7.17 -29.13
C LEU A 514 -7.70 -8.59 -29.01
N ALA A 515 -6.69 -8.77 -28.16
CA ALA A 515 -6.05 -10.05 -27.91
C ALA A 515 -5.79 -10.25 -26.41
N ASP A 516 -5.86 -11.50 -25.94
CA ASP A 516 -5.53 -11.81 -24.55
C ASP A 516 -4.04 -11.51 -24.30
N ARG A 517 -3.76 -10.76 -23.23
CA ARG A 517 -2.41 -10.34 -22.86
C ARG A 517 -1.70 -11.28 -21.90
N MET A 518 -2.39 -12.27 -21.35
CA MET A 518 -1.83 -13.22 -20.39
C MET A 518 -2.08 -14.64 -20.85
N PRO A 519 -1.16 -15.57 -20.57
CA PRO A 519 -1.41 -16.98 -20.80
C PRO A 519 -2.67 -17.46 -20.07
N ALA A 520 -3.34 -18.47 -20.62
CA ALA A 520 -4.33 -19.21 -19.87
C ALA A 520 -3.67 -19.82 -18.62
N ALA A 521 -4.42 -19.92 -17.52
CA ALA A 521 -3.89 -20.53 -16.29
C ALA A 521 -3.39 -21.94 -16.62
N ALA A 522 -2.19 -22.29 -16.13
CA ALA A 522 -1.70 -23.66 -16.23
C ALA A 522 -2.73 -24.57 -15.54
N LYS A 523 -3.34 -25.48 -16.29
CA LYS A 523 -4.31 -26.44 -15.73
C LYS A 523 -3.62 -27.23 -14.63
N HIS A 524 -4.02 -27.03 -13.37
CA HIS A 524 -3.69 -27.98 -12.31
C HIS A 524 -4.43 -29.29 -12.62
N ILE A 525 -3.66 -30.33 -12.91
CA ILE A 525 -4.15 -31.71 -12.96
C ILE A 525 -4.51 -32.08 -11.52
N THR A 526 -5.79 -32.11 -11.18
CA THR A 526 -6.24 -32.52 -9.85
C THR A 526 -6.03 -34.03 -9.68
N GLY A 527 -5.24 -34.39 -8.67
CA GLY A 527 -5.15 -35.75 -8.17
C GLY A 527 -6.50 -36.20 -7.62
N LYS A 528 -6.90 -37.42 -7.97
CA LYS A 528 -8.16 -38.07 -7.59
C LYS A 528 -8.44 -37.93 -6.09
N SER A 529 -9.65 -37.47 -5.77
CA SER A 529 -10.34 -37.82 -4.53
C SER A 529 -10.40 -39.34 -4.41
N SER A 530 -9.70 -39.92 -3.44
CA SER A 530 -9.96 -41.27 -2.96
C SER A 530 -11.00 -41.20 -1.85
N ALA A 531 -12.26 -41.11 -2.25
CA ALA A 531 -13.36 -41.58 -1.42
C ALA A 531 -13.51 -43.08 -1.69
N ASP A 532 -12.93 -43.91 -0.83
CA ASP A 532 -13.35 -45.31 -0.63
C ASP A 532 -12.84 -45.78 0.74
N GLY A 533 -13.56 -45.36 1.78
CA GLY A 533 -13.51 -45.98 3.10
C GLY A 533 -14.69 -46.94 3.24
N LYS A 534 -14.49 -48.21 2.88
CA LYS A 534 -15.34 -49.34 3.31
C LYS A 534 -14.46 -50.39 3.98
N LEU A 535 -14.49 -50.39 5.31
CA LEU A 535 -14.84 -51.49 6.23
C LEU A 535 -14.28 -51.19 7.62
#